data_AF-A0A7V9T091-F1
#
_entry.id   AF-A0A7V9T091-F1
#
_cell.length_a   1.000
_cell.length_b   1.000
_cell.length_c   1.000
_cell.angle_alpha   90.00
_cell.angle_beta   90.00
_cell.angle_gamma   90.00
#
_symmetry.space_group_name_H-M   'P 1'
#
loop_
_entity.id
_entity.type
_entity.pdbx_description
1 polymer ?
#
loop_
_entity_poly.entity_id
_entity_poly.type
_entity_poly.pdbx_seq_one_letter_code
_entity_poly.pdbx_strand_id
1 'polypeptide(L)'
;MADSLTAVVLAAGPGTRLAPLTRLRPKALCPVGGVALVDLALEQVEAVVGTGAERVAVNAHAGRDRLASHLGGRVHVSVEDPVALGTAGAVAHLRPWLDGRPVLVVNGDVWAPDPLGPLVDGWDGERVRILVASDPTAPLSSATRVLGSLLPAAD
;
A
#
# COMPACT_ATOMS: atom_id res chain seq x y z
N MET A 1 18.49 -8.30 -3.74
CA MET A 1 17.65 -7.64 -2.72
C MET A 1 16.36 -7.10 -3.32
N ALA A 2 16.42 -6.26 -4.37
CA ALA A 2 15.20 -5.89 -5.12
C ALA A 2 14.41 -7.12 -5.61
N ASP A 3 15.13 -8.20 -5.97
CA ASP A 3 14.54 -9.44 -6.47
C ASP A 3 13.72 -10.25 -5.44
N SER A 4 13.77 -9.91 -4.15
CA SER A 4 12.95 -10.51 -3.08
C SER A 4 12.01 -9.53 -2.40
N LEU A 5 12.04 -8.25 -2.81
CA LEU A 5 11.15 -7.22 -2.26
C LEU A 5 9.71 -7.53 -2.62
N THR A 6 8.82 -7.34 -1.64
CA THR A 6 7.37 -7.43 -1.80
C THR A 6 6.72 -6.08 -1.53
N ALA A 7 5.47 -5.91 -1.95
CA ALA A 7 4.70 -4.71 -1.67
C ALA A 7 3.37 -5.02 -0.98
N VAL A 8 2.98 -4.12 -0.08
CA VAL A 8 1.66 -4.08 0.55
C VAL A 8 1.01 -2.73 0.27
N VAL A 9 -0.12 -2.77 -0.44
CA VAL A 9 -0.95 -1.60 -0.73
C VAL A 9 -2.10 -1.54 0.26
N LEU A 10 -2.19 -0.42 1.01
CA LEU A 10 -3.19 -0.24 2.04
C LEU A 10 -4.51 0.30 1.46
N ALA A 11 -5.57 -0.50 1.48
CA ALA A 11 -6.87 -0.17 0.90
C ALA A 11 -8.08 -0.46 1.82
N ALA A 12 -7.85 -0.84 3.08
CA ALA A 12 -8.92 -1.15 4.05
C ALA A 12 -9.69 0.09 4.60
N GLY A 13 -9.24 1.31 4.30
CA GLY A 13 -9.77 2.55 4.87
C GLY A 13 -11.24 2.84 4.50
N PRO A 14 -12.09 3.28 5.46
CA PRO A 14 -13.51 3.50 5.21
C PRO A 14 -13.82 4.77 4.40
N GLY A 15 -12.86 5.70 4.28
CA GLY A 15 -13.03 6.93 3.49
C GLY A 15 -14.21 7.81 3.94
N THR A 16 -14.47 7.91 5.25
CA THR A 16 -15.64 8.58 5.83
C THR A 16 -15.76 10.06 5.44
N ARG A 17 -14.63 10.76 5.29
CA ARG A 17 -14.59 12.17 4.85
C ARG A 17 -15.09 12.39 3.42
N LEU A 18 -15.12 11.34 2.60
CA LEU A 18 -15.63 11.38 1.22
C LEU A 18 -17.08 10.90 1.13
N ALA A 19 -17.77 10.66 2.25
CA ALA A 19 -19.19 10.36 2.21
C ALA A 19 -19.97 11.53 1.55
N PRO A 20 -21.00 11.25 0.72
CA PRO A 20 -21.62 9.95 0.48
C PRO A 20 -20.95 9.10 -0.62
N LEU A 21 -19.93 9.60 -1.33
CA LEU A 21 -19.32 8.90 -2.47
C LEU A 21 -18.79 7.51 -2.07
N THR A 22 -18.22 7.40 -0.86
CA THR A 22 -17.67 6.15 -0.35
C THR A 22 -18.72 5.10 0.05
N ARG A 23 -20.01 5.46 0.08
CA ARG A 23 -21.12 4.49 0.18
C ARG A 23 -21.40 3.82 -1.15
N LEU A 24 -21.13 4.52 -2.26
CA LEU A 24 -21.33 4.01 -3.62
C LEU A 24 -20.16 3.16 -4.09
N ARG A 25 -18.94 3.46 -3.66
CA ARG A 25 -17.72 2.70 -4.00
C ARG A 25 -16.65 2.83 -2.91
N PRO A 26 -15.83 1.80 -2.64
CA PRO A 26 -14.67 1.92 -1.74
C PRO A 26 -13.77 3.09 -2.16
N LYS A 27 -13.13 3.77 -1.20
CA LYS A 27 -12.23 4.90 -1.49
C LYS A 27 -11.10 4.50 -2.44
N ALA A 28 -10.52 3.32 -2.24
CA ALA A 28 -9.49 2.75 -3.10
C ALA A 28 -9.96 2.57 -4.57
N LEU A 29 -11.27 2.45 -4.81
CA LEU A 29 -11.87 2.35 -6.14
C LEU A 29 -12.37 3.70 -6.68
N CYS A 30 -12.16 4.82 -5.98
CA CYS A 30 -12.48 6.14 -6.51
C CYS A 30 -11.52 6.49 -7.66
N PRO A 31 -12.02 7.06 -8.78
CA PRO A 31 -11.19 7.35 -9.93
C PRO A 31 -10.46 8.70 -9.80
N VAL A 32 -9.24 8.77 -10.32
CA VAL A 32 -8.50 9.99 -10.66
C VAL A 32 -8.07 9.88 -12.11
N GLY A 33 -8.44 10.83 -12.95
CA GLY A 33 -8.18 10.74 -14.39
C GLY A 33 -8.83 9.52 -15.07
N GLY A 34 -9.89 8.95 -14.48
CA GLY A 34 -10.55 7.74 -14.98
C GLY A 34 -9.97 6.42 -14.49
N VAL A 35 -8.85 6.43 -13.76
CA VAL A 35 -8.18 5.24 -13.22
C VAL A 35 -8.42 5.14 -11.71
N ALA A 36 -8.70 3.95 -11.18
CA ALA A 36 -8.91 3.79 -9.74
C ALA A 36 -7.63 4.08 -8.95
N LEU A 37 -7.76 4.68 -7.76
CA LEU A 37 -6.63 4.98 -6.88
C LEU A 37 -5.77 3.75 -6.57
N VAL A 38 -6.40 2.59 -6.33
CA VAL A 38 -5.66 1.34 -6.08
C VAL A 38 -4.86 0.90 -7.30
N ASP A 39 -5.37 1.11 -8.52
CA ASP A 39 -4.66 0.73 -9.74
C ASP A 39 -3.44 1.62 -9.98
N LEU A 40 -3.56 2.92 -9.66
CA LEU A 40 -2.45 3.88 -9.72
C LEU A 40 -1.34 3.52 -8.70
N ALA A 41 -1.74 3.12 -7.48
CA ALA A 41 -0.79 2.64 -6.47
C ALA A 41 -0.13 1.31 -6.88
N LEU A 42 -0.91 0.40 -7.48
CA LEU A 42 -0.39 -0.88 -7.99
C LEU A 42 0.65 -0.68 -9.09
N GLU A 43 0.37 0.20 -10.06
CA GLU A 43 1.33 0.53 -11.13
C GLU A 43 2.68 1.01 -10.55
N GLN A 44 2.65 1.87 -9.54
CA GLN A 44 3.86 2.39 -8.88
C GLN A 44 4.65 1.28 -8.16
N VAL A 45 3.97 0.41 -7.41
CA VAL A 45 4.69 -0.66 -6.68
C VAL A 45 5.14 -1.78 -7.60
N GLU A 46 4.36 -2.14 -8.62
CA GLU A 46 4.71 -3.18 -9.59
C GLU A 46 5.94 -2.78 -10.42
N ALA A 47 6.12 -1.48 -10.70
CA ALA A 47 7.33 -0.95 -11.31
C ALA A 47 8.59 -1.16 -10.44
N VAL A 48 8.43 -1.36 -9.13
CA VAL A 48 9.53 -1.58 -8.17
C VAL A 48 9.72 -3.06 -7.83
N VAL A 49 8.66 -3.79 -7.54
CA VAL A 49 8.72 -5.17 -7.00
C VAL A 49 8.33 -6.26 -8.00
N GLY A 50 7.91 -5.87 -9.21
CA GLY A 50 7.31 -6.75 -10.19
C GLY A 50 5.81 -6.99 -9.95
N THR A 51 5.19 -7.71 -10.88
CA THR A 51 3.75 -8.03 -10.88
C THR A 51 3.49 -9.39 -10.25
N GLY A 52 2.29 -9.61 -9.71
CA GLY A 52 1.82 -10.94 -9.29
C GLY A 52 1.41 -11.03 -7.83
N ALA A 53 0.58 -12.03 -7.50
CA ALA A 53 0.05 -12.25 -6.16
C ALA A 53 1.11 -12.73 -5.15
N GLU A 54 2.24 -13.22 -5.63
CA GLU A 54 3.42 -13.55 -4.83
C GLU A 54 4.27 -12.32 -4.49
N ARG A 55 4.13 -11.22 -5.24
CA ARG A 55 4.90 -9.98 -5.08
C ARG A 55 4.14 -8.87 -4.39
N VAL A 56 2.83 -8.78 -4.67
CA VAL A 56 2.01 -7.66 -4.21
C VAL A 56 0.79 -8.17 -3.46
N ALA A 57 0.57 -7.60 -2.28
CA ALA A 57 -0.64 -7.77 -1.50
C ALA A 57 -1.42 -6.47 -1.34
N VAL A 58 -2.73 -6.57 -1.23
CA VAL A 58 -3.64 -5.46 -0.94
C VAL A 58 -4.49 -5.84 0.26
N ASN A 59 -4.47 -5.03 1.33
CA ASN A 59 -5.38 -5.27 2.45
C ASN A 59 -6.78 -4.71 2.15
N ALA A 60 -7.82 -5.37 2.64
CA ALA A 60 -9.20 -4.99 2.37
C ALA A 60 -10.09 -5.16 3.59
N HIS A 61 -10.95 -4.18 3.85
CA HIS A 61 -11.99 -4.27 4.89
C HIS A 61 -13.29 -3.64 4.40
N ALA A 62 -13.37 -2.31 4.37
CA ALA A 62 -14.55 -1.59 3.91
C ALA A 62 -14.78 -1.80 2.40
N GLY A 63 -15.89 -2.47 2.06
CA GLY A 63 -16.21 -2.78 0.66
C GLY A 63 -15.26 -3.80 0.00
N ARG A 64 -14.68 -4.69 0.82
CA ARG A 64 -13.74 -5.75 0.42
C ARG A 64 -14.18 -6.57 -0.79
N ASP A 65 -15.45 -6.93 -0.91
CA ASP A 65 -15.91 -7.80 -2.01
C ASP A 65 -15.80 -7.09 -3.36
N ARG A 66 -16.11 -5.79 -3.40
CA ARG A 66 -15.96 -4.98 -4.61
C ARG A 66 -14.50 -4.77 -4.97
N LEU A 67 -13.66 -4.55 -3.96
CA LEU A 67 -12.22 -4.40 -4.18
C LEU A 67 -11.60 -5.71 -4.67
N ALA A 68 -11.91 -6.85 -4.04
CA ALA A 68 -11.43 -8.17 -4.46
C ALA A 68 -11.89 -8.52 -5.88
N SER A 69 -13.16 -8.23 -6.19
CA SER A 69 -13.72 -8.39 -7.54
C SER A 69 -12.99 -7.54 -8.58
N HIS A 70 -12.72 -6.26 -8.27
CA HIS A 70 -11.95 -5.35 -9.14
C HIS A 70 -10.50 -5.84 -9.37
N LEU A 71 -9.85 -6.35 -8.33
CA LEU A 71 -8.45 -6.80 -8.40
C LEU A 71 -8.30 -8.12 -9.17
N GLY A 72 -9.35 -8.92 -9.32
CA GLY A 72 -9.38 -10.06 -10.25
C GLY A 72 -8.30 -11.12 -10.05
N GLY A 73 -7.77 -11.26 -8.82
CA GLY A 73 -6.72 -12.23 -8.51
C GLY A 73 -5.30 -11.87 -8.96
N ARG A 74 -5.07 -10.66 -9.51
CA ARG A 74 -3.73 -10.21 -9.95
C ARG A 74 -2.75 -9.95 -8.81
N VAL A 75 -3.29 -9.82 -7.59
CA VAL A 75 -2.56 -9.57 -6.34
C VAL A 75 -3.14 -10.44 -5.22
N HIS A 76 -2.38 -10.65 -4.15
CA HIS A 76 -2.90 -11.29 -2.95
C HIS A 76 -3.81 -10.33 -2.18
N VAL A 77 -5.09 -10.69 -2.00
CA VAL A 77 -6.02 -9.85 -1.21
C VAL A 77 -6.09 -10.37 0.22
N SER A 78 -5.60 -9.55 1.17
CA SER A 78 -5.64 -9.84 2.59
C SER A 78 -6.88 -9.18 3.22
N VAL A 79 -7.92 -9.97 3.45
CA VAL A 79 -9.17 -9.47 4.04
C VAL A 79 -9.05 -9.37 5.56
N GLU A 80 -9.37 -8.20 6.12
CA GLU A 80 -9.47 -7.96 7.54
C GLU A 80 -10.93 -8.14 8.00
N ASP A 81 -11.15 -9.04 8.96
CA ASP A 81 -12.46 -9.38 9.51
C ASP A 81 -12.30 -9.78 11.00
N PRO A 82 -13.23 -9.41 11.91
CA PRO A 82 -14.44 -8.61 11.70
C PRO A 82 -14.20 -7.09 11.66
N VAL A 83 -12.98 -6.62 11.94
CA VAL A 83 -12.64 -5.20 12.06
C VAL A 83 -11.37 -4.86 11.27
N ALA A 84 -11.25 -3.60 10.84
CA ALA A 84 -10.00 -3.10 10.29
C ALA A 84 -8.90 -3.12 11.36
N LEU A 85 -7.72 -3.62 11.00
CA LEU A 85 -6.56 -3.81 11.88
C LEU A 85 -5.66 -2.57 11.95
N GLY A 86 -5.96 -1.54 11.15
CA GLY A 86 -5.10 -0.39 10.95
C GLY A 86 -3.82 -0.74 10.18
N THR A 87 -2.97 0.25 9.91
CA THR A 87 -1.79 0.07 9.04
C THR A 87 -0.80 -0.97 9.56
N ALA A 88 -0.39 -0.86 10.82
CA ALA A 88 0.57 -1.80 11.41
C ALA A 88 -0.03 -3.21 11.56
N GLY A 89 -1.32 -3.30 11.93
CA GLY A 89 -2.03 -4.56 12.05
C GLY A 89 -2.21 -5.27 10.70
N ALA A 90 -2.44 -4.52 9.61
CA ALA A 90 -2.51 -5.07 8.26
C ALA A 90 -1.20 -5.77 7.84
N VAL A 91 -0.06 -5.09 8.06
CA VAL A 91 1.26 -5.66 7.77
C VAL A 91 1.55 -6.86 8.66
N ALA A 92 1.19 -6.78 9.95
CA ALA A 92 1.34 -7.89 10.89
C ALA A 92 0.50 -9.12 10.49
N HIS A 93 -0.72 -8.91 9.97
CA HIS A 93 -1.59 -9.97 9.48
C HIS A 93 -1.02 -10.67 8.24
N LEU A 94 -0.30 -9.92 7.41
CA LEU A 94 0.39 -10.42 6.22
C LEU A 94 1.72 -11.12 6.52
N ARG A 95 2.17 -11.24 7.78
CA ARG A 95 3.44 -11.90 8.13
C ARG A 95 3.63 -13.29 7.49
N PRO A 96 2.63 -14.20 7.49
CA PRO A 96 2.76 -15.50 6.84
C PRO A 96 2.93 -15.41 5.32
N TRP A 97 2.30 -14.41 4.68
CA TRP A 97 2.47 -14.17 3.24
C TRP A 97 3.83 -13.54 2.94
N LEU A 98 4.31 -12.63 3.80
CA LEU A 98 5.62 -12.00 3.67
C LEU A 98 6.75 -13.02 3.77
N ASP A 99 6.64 -14.01 4.65
CA ASP A 99 7.58 -15.13 4.76
C ASP A 99 9.05 -14.67 4.88
N GLY A 100 9.30 -13.75 5.81
CA GLY A 100 10.65 -13.20 6.04
C GLY A 100 11.18 -12.31 4.91
N ARG A 101 10.33 -11.87 3.97
CA ARG A 101 10.74 -10.95 2.90
C ARG A 101 10.60 -9.48 3.33
N PRO A 102 11.49 -8.59 2.87
CA PRO A 102 11.31 -7.16 3.05
C PRO A 102 10.06 -6.66 2.33
N VAL A 103 9.49 -5.55 2.80
CA VAL A 103 8.21 -5.04 2.31
C VAL A 103 8.22 -3.53 2.09
N LEU A 104 7.73 -3.12 0.92
CA LEU A 104 7.34 -1.77 0.57
C LEU A 104 5.86 -1.57 0.90
N VAL A 105 5.55 -0.61 1.76
CA VAL A 105 4.17 -0.30 2.18
C VAL A 105 3.75 1.06 1.61
N VAL A 106 2.64 1.11 0.90
CA VAL A 106 2.08 2.34 0.32
C VAL A 106 0.57 2.45 0.57
N ASN A 107 0.01 3.66 0.47
CA ASN A 107 -1.44 3.86 0.55
C ASN A 107 -2.08 3.65 -0.84
N GLY A 108 -3.08 2.77 -0.93
CA GLY A 108 -3.86 2.51 -2.16
C GLY A 108 -5.07 3.42 -2.35
N ASP A 109 -5.23 4.41 -1.47
CA ASP A 109 -6.39 5.31 -1.44
C ASP A 109 -5.98 6.80 -1.46
N VAL A 110 -4.75 7.07 -1.90
CA VAL A 110 -4.15 8.41 -2.03
C VAL A 110 -3.66 8.60 -3.45
N TRP A 111 -3.85 9.81 -3.98
CA TRP A 111 -3.21 10.20 -5.22
C TRP A 111 -1.79 10.71 -4.93
N ALA A 112 -0.79 9.94 -5.36
CA ALA A 112 0.62 10.22 -5.19
C ALA A 112 1.38 9.85 -6.48
N PRO A 113 1.55 10.80 -7.42
CA PRO A 113 2.23 10.55 -8.69
C PRO A 113 3.76 10.52 -8.58
N ASP A 114 4.31 10.93 -7.45
CA ASP A 114 5.76 10.95 -7.22
C ASP A 114 6.33 9.52 -7.22
N PRO A 115 7.44 9.27 -7.94
CA PRO A 115 7.98 7.92 -8.10
C PRO A 115 8.55 7.37 -6.79
N LEU A 116 8.41 6.05 -6.60
CA LEU A 116 8.93 5.35 -5.41
C LEU A 116 10.42 4.98 -5.51
N GLY A 117 11.04 5.12 -6.68
CA GLY A 117 12.46 4.78 -6.93
C GLY A 117 13.44 5.31 -5.85
N PRO A 118 13.38 6.61 -5.47
CA PRO A 118 14.27 7.16 -4.45
C PRO A 118 14.20 6.46 -3.08
N LEU A 119 13.09 5.80 -2.75
CA LEU A 119 12.95 5.05 -1.51
C LEU A 119 13.79 3.76 -1.51
N VAL A 120 13.88 3.11 -2.68
CA VAL A 120 14.51 1.81 -2.88
C VAL A 120 15.99 1.94 -3.29
N ASP A 121 16.35 3.04 -3.96
CA ASP A 121 17.68 3.29 -4.47
C ASP A 121 18.75 3.23 -3.37
N GLY A 122 19.74 2.36 -3.56
CA GLY A 122 20.83 2.15 -2.61
C GLY A 122 20.38 1.70 -1.23
N TRP A 123 19.21 1.05 -1.10
CA TRP A 123 18.78 0.48 0.18
C TRP A 123 19.61 -0.76 0.56
N ASP A 124 20.07 -0.77 1.82
CA ASP A 124 20.89 -1.85 2.39
C ASP A 124 20.06 -3.07 2.83
N GLY A 125 18.74 -2.94 2.88
CA GLY A 125 17.85 -4.02 3.34
C GLY A 125 17.79 -4.17 4.86
N GLU A 126 18.51 -3.33 5.62
CA GLU A 126 18.61 -3.44 7.09
C GLU A 126 17.83 -2.35 7.81
N ARG A 127 17.71 -1.16 7.21
CA ARG A 127 17.11 0.01 7.87
C ARG A 127 15.72 0.31 7.37
N VAL A 128 14.83 0.74 8.26
CA VAL A 128 13.56 1.33 7.83
C VAL A 128 13.83 2.63 7.06
N ARG A 129 13.15 2.81 5.92
CA ARG A 129 13.12 4.09 5.19
C ARG A 129 11.68 4.57 5.03
N ILE A 130 11.50 5.88 5.01
CA ILE A 130 10.20 6.53 4.81
C ILE A 130 10.39 7.61 3.74
N LEU A 131 9.58 7.56 2.69
CA LEU A 131 9.53 8.60 1.67
C LEU A 131 8.44 9.61 2.04
N VAL A 132 8.78 10.90 2.03
CA VAL A 132 7.85 12.00 2.34
C VAL A 132 7.76 12.97 1.17
N ALA A 133 6.58 13.54 0.95
CA ALA A 133 6.32 14.50 -0.15
C ALA A 133 6.71 15.96 0.18
N SER A 134 7.41 16.18 1.30
CA SER A 134 7.80 17.49 1.81
C SER A 134 9.32 17.53 2.05
N ASP A 135 9.83 18.71 2.42
CA ASP A 135 11.24 18.90 2.78
C ASP A 135 11.71 17.81 3.77
N PRO A 136 12.68 16.96 3.39
CA PRO A 136 13.16 15.85 4.20
C PRO A 136 13.93 16.32 5.45
N THR A 137 14.29 17.61 5.52
CA THR A 137 14.99 18.20 6.66
C THR A 137 14.05 18.79 7.71
N ALA A 138 12.76 18.93 7.38
CA ALA A 138 11.76 19.38 8.32
C ALA A 138 11.44 18.28 9.35
N PRO A 139 11.22 18.63 10.62
CA PRO A 139 10.77 17.66 11.62
C PRO A 139 9.47 16.97 11.20
N LEU A 140 9.40 15.65 11.38
CA LEU A 140 8.18 14.88 11.14
C LEU A 140 7.06 15.38 12.07
N SER A 141 5.88 15.52 11.50
CA SER A 141 4.67 15.96 12.20
C SER A 141 3.44 15.25 11.66
N SER A 142 2.28 15.44 12.28
CA SER A 142 1.00 14.93 11.79
C SER A 142 0.60 15.47 10.41
N ALA A 143 1.22 16.55 9.95
CA ALA A 143 1.03 17.11 8.61
C ALA A 143 1.94 16.48 7.55
N THR A 144 2.91 15.65 7.94
CA THR A 144 3.85 15.04 7.00
C THR A 144 3.14 14.03 6.13
N ARG A 145 3.27 14.20 4.81
CA ARG A 145 2.68 13.30 3.82
C ARG A 145 3.67 12.19 3.50
N VAL A 146 3.43 11.01 4.07
CA VAL A 146 4.19 9.79 3.77
C VAL A 146 3.69 9.17 2.47
N LEU A 147 4.60 8.96 1.53
CA LEU A 147 4.34 8.34 0.24
C LEU A 147 4.51 6.81 0.29
N GLY A 148 5.50 6.35 1.05
CA GLY A 148 5.74 4.93 1.26
C GLY A 148 6.75 4.68 2.36
N SER A 149 6.76 3.44 2.87
CA SER A 149 7.68 2.96 3.88
C SER A 149 8.32 1.67 3.41
N LEU A 150 9.63 1.53 3.62
CA LEU A 150 10.38 0.34 3.28
C LEU A 150 10.84 -0.31 4.58
N LEU A 151 10.41 -1.54 4.81
CA LEU A 151 10.68 -2.29 6.03
C LEU A 151 11.58 -3.49 5.70
N PRO A 152 12.65 -3.72 6.48
CA PRO A 152 13.50 -4.91 6.33
C PRO A 152 12.69 -6.18 6.60
N ALA A 153 13.27 -7.32 6.22
CA ALA A 153 12.76 -8.62 6.64
C ALA A 153 12.61 -8.65 8.16
N ALA A 154 11.48 -9.16 8.64
CA ALA A 154 11.31 -9.44 10.07
C ALA A 154 11.92 -10.83 10.36
N ASP A 155 12.76 -10.89 11.39
CA ASP A 155 13.29 -12.14 11.95
C ASP A 155 12.19 -13.05 12.52
#